data_AF-A0A954Q1E7-F1
#
_entry.id   AF-A0A954Q1E7-F1
#
_cell.length_a   1.000
_cell.length_b   1.000
_cell.length_c   1.000
_cell.angle_alpha   90.00
_cell.angle_beta   90.00
_cell.angle_gamma   90.00
#
_symmetry.space_group_name_H-M   'P 1'
#
loop_
_entity.id
_entity.type
_entity.pdbx_description
1 polymer ?
#
loop_
_entity_poly.entity_id
_entity_poly.type
_entity_poly.pdbx_seq_one_letter_code
_entity_poly.pdbx_strand_id
1 'polypeptide(L)'
;MPNTHHSTRHIRAAELLDQVSATGRGIQIVESLSTGLNTTRDLMFQRIHHDVERYFGMDSMSIPVSLDSSEYNAKTEIDIWQVVEAADFIRSAGLVGDRAWATGWLGELRLGGSFGNGPIAQRAMEYLEFDDEQRRRHFASTIEKVYPEARRSPLVLYQLMPHAVRIVVSVAFGATAEAANQRDRQAFLLPGILDCRSCKGAVLDNGETCVDCDNPVWNYKWLLADD
;
A
#
# COMPACT_ATOMS: atom_id res chain seq x y z
N MET A 1 0.85 19.24 25.67
CA MET A 1 0.52 17.96 25.02
C MET A 1 -0.35 18.31 23.81
N PRO A 2 0.01 17.92 22.58
CA PRO A 2 -0.89 18.15 21.46
C PRO A 2 -2.12 17.25 21.66
N ASN A 3 -3.31 17.85 21.68
CA ASN A 3 -4.58 17.13 21.69
C ASN A 3 -4.74 16.48 20.31
N THR A 4 -4.27 15.23 20.16
CA THR A 4 -4.52 14.44 18.96
C THR A 4 -5.98 13.99 19.00
N HIS A 5 -6.84 14.69 18.25
CA HIS A 5 -8.20 14.25 18.00
C HIS A 5 -8.17 13.03 17.07
N HIS A 6 -8.18 11.83 17.65
CA HIS A 6 -8.35 10.59 16.90
C HIS A 6 -9.80 10.49 16.41
N SER A 7 -10.01 10.05 15.18
CA SER A 7 -11.38 9.82 14.70
C SER A 7 -11.99 8.61 15.41
N THR A 8 -13.31 8.61 15.59
CA THR A 8 -14.06 7.50 16.22
C THR A 8 -13.73 6.13 15.60
N ARG A 9 -13.42 6.13 14.29
CA ARG A 9 -12.99 4.92 13.56
C ARG A 9 -11.63 4.40 14.03
N HIS A 10 -10.65 5.28 14.25
CA HIS A 10 -9.32 4.88 14.72
C HIS A 10 -9.39 4.32 16.15
N ILE A 11 -10.16 4.98 17.03
CA ILE A 11 -10.37 4.52 18.41
C ILE A 11 -11.00 3.13 18.42
N ARG A 12 -12.10 2.93 17.69
CA ARG A 12 -12.77 1.63 17.60
C ARG A 12 -11.86 0.54 17.03
N ALA A 13 -11.11 0.84 15.96
CA ALA A 13 -10.17 -0.11 15.37
C ALA A 13 -9.05 -0.49 16.34
N ALA A 14 -8.57 0.46 17.14
CA ALA A 14 -7.55 0.23 18.15
C ALA A 14 -8.06 -0.69 19.27
N GLU A 15 -9.26 -0.41 19.80
CA GLU A 15 -9.89 -1.23 20.84
C GLU A 15 -10.09 -2.68 20.38
N LEU A 16 -10.54 -2.88 19.14
CA LEU A 16 -10.71 -4.22 18.56
C LEU A 16 -9.36 -4.95 18.42
N LEU A 17 -8.31 -4.24 18.01
CA LEU A 17 -6.98 -4.83 17.90
C LEU A 17 -6.44 -5.24 19.27
N ASP A 18 -6.59 -4.39 20.29
CA ASP A 18 -6.11 -4.70 21.64
C ASP A 18 -6.86 -5.88 22.27
N GLN A 19 -8.14 -6.08 21.95
CA GLN A 19 -8.89 -7.26 22.38
C GLN A 19 -8.35 -8.57 21.80
N VAL A 20 -7.87 -8.55 20.55
CA VAL A 20 -7.43 -9.76 19.83
C VAL A 20 -5.94 -10.05 20.03
N SER A 21 -5.11 -9.01 20.16
CA SER A 21 -3.65 -9.14 20.18
C SER A 21 -3.02 -8.82 21.54
N ALA A 22 -3.81 -8.31 22.51
CA ALA A 22 -3.36 -7.91 23.86
C ALA A 22 -2.12 -6.99 23.87
N THR A 23 -1.90 -6.19 22.80
CA THR A 23 -0.68 -5.39 22.66
C THR A 23 -0.63 -4.18 23.58
N GLY A 24 -1.80 -3.62 23.95
CA GLY A 24 -1.92 -2.35 24.65
C GLY A 24 -1.41 -1.15 23.83
N ARG A 25 -1.19 -1.34 22.53
CA ARG A 25 -0.63 -0.36 21.59
C ARG A 25 -1.55 -0.14 20.39
N GLY A 26 -2.83 -0.53 20.50
CA GLY A 26 -3.78 -0.50 19.39
C GLY A 26 -3.84 0.85 18.67
N ILE A 27 -3.87 1.96 19.42
CA ILE A 27 -3.97 3.29 18.79
C ILE A 27 -2.72 3.64 17.98
N GLN A 28 -1.53 3.37 18.52
CA GLN A 28 -0.26 3.63 17.85
C GLN A 28 -0.14 2.79 16.56
N ILE A 29 -0.53 1.51 16.63
CA ILE A 29 -0.50 0.61 15.47
C ILE A 29 -1.46 1.12 14.39
N VAL A 30 -2.70 1.46 14.76
CA VAL A 30 -3.73 1.93 13.82
C VAL A 30 -3.32 3.25 13.16
N GLU A 31 -2.76 4.21 13.90
CA GLU A 31 -2.28 5.46 13.32
C GLU A 31 -1.11 5.26 12.37
N SER A 32 -0.15 4.42 12.77
CA SER A 32 1.00 4.07 11.94
C SER A 32 0.57 3.38 10.64
N LEU A 33 -0.34 2.39 10.72
CA LEU A 33 -0.92 1.72 9.54
C LEU A 33 -1.65 2.71 8.64
N SER A 34 -2.56 3.52 9.20
CA SER A 34 -3.32 4.51 8.42
C SER A 34 -2.39 5.45 7.66
N THR A 35 -1.35 5.95 8.33
CA THR A 35 -0.36 6.86 7.75
C THR A 35 0.45 6.17 6.65
N GLY A 36 1.06 5.02 6.93
CA GLY A 36 1.90 4.31 5.96
C GLY A 36 1.13 3.80 4.74
N LEU A 37 -0.10 3.29 4.94
CA LEU A 37 -0.94 2.84 3.83
C LEU A 37 -1.45 4.01 2.97
N ASN A 38 -1.76 5.17 3.58
CA ASN A 38 -2.05 6.40 2.83
C ASN A 38 -0.86 6.83 1.98
N THR A 39 0.33 6.93 2.58
CA THR A 39 1.55 7.33 1.87
C THR A 39 1.85 6.40 0.71
N THR A 40 1.83 5.08 0.92
CA THR A 40 2.08 4.11 -0.16
C THR A 40 1.00 4.13 -1.25
N ARG A 41 -0.27 4.35 -0.90
CA ARG A 41 -1.35 4.52 -1.89
C ARG A 41 -1.11 5.76 -2.75
N ASP A 42 -0.82 6.88 -2.11
CA ASP A 42 -0.68 8.17 -2.81
C ASP A 42 0.56 8.17 -3.70
N LEU A 43 1.68 7.59 -3.24
CA LEU A 43 2.87 7.42 -4.08
C LEU A 43 2.62 6.44 -5.23
N MET A 44 1.92 5.31 -5.00
CA MET A 44 1.56 4.38 -6.08
C MET A 44 0.74 5.08 -7.16
N PHE A 45 -0.27 5.85 -6.74
CA PHE A 45 -1.07 6.65 -7.67
C PHE A 45 -0.20 7.67 -8.44
N GLN A 46 0.71 8.36 -7.75
CA GLN A 46 1.67 9.26 -8.38
C GLN A 46 2.54 8.54 -9.44
N ARG A 47 2.98 7.30 -9.19
CA ARG A 47 3.76 6.51 -10.17
C ARG A 47 2.96 6.13 -11.41
N ILE A 48 1.69 5.79 -11.26
CA ILE A 48 0.88 5.35 -12.40
C ILE A 48 0.24 6.49 -13.18
N HIS A 49 0.29 7.72 -12.64
CA HIS A 49 -0.28 8.90 -13.27
C HIS A 49 0.77 10.01 -13.50
N HIS A 50 1.16 10.75 -12.46
CA HIS A 50 2.01 11.93 -12.61
C HIS A 50 3.38 11.62 -13.21
N ASP A 51 4.00 10.51 -12.82
CA ASP A 51 5.28 10.12 -13.40
C ASP A 51 5.10 9.63 -14.84
N VAL A 52 4.00 8.92 -15.15
CA VAL A 52 3.68 8.54 -16.55
C VAL A 52 3.53 9.80 -17.41
N GLU A 53 2.74 10.77 -16.96
CA GLU A 53 2.50 12.03 -17.65
C GLU A 53 3.81 12.78 -17.88
N ARG A 54 4.66 12.86 -16.85
CA ARG A 54 5.95 13.57 -16.92
C ARG A 54 6.93 12.92 -17.88
N TYR A 55 6.99 11.58 -17.93
CA TYR A 55 7.97 10.85 -18.75
C TYR A 55 7.49 10.59 -20.18
N PHE A 56 6.19 10.41 -20.40
CA PHE A 56 5.63 10.00 -21.68
C PHE A 56 4.65 11.01 -22.30
N GLY A 57 4.34 12.10 -21.59
CA GLY A 57 3.34 13.09 -22.00
C GLY A 57 1.90 12.60 -21.83
N MET A 58 0.96 13.55 -21.82
CA MET A 58 -0.48 13.24 -21.86
C MET A 58 -0.87 12.67 -23.21
N ASP A 59 -1.52 11.51 -23.21
CA ASP A 59 -2.23 11.03 -24.39
C ASP A 59 -3.63 11.65 -24.40
N SER A 60 -3.82 12.72 -25.18
CA SER A 60 -5.08 13.47 -25.22
C SER A 60 -6.30 12.65 -25.68
N MET A 61 -6.09 11.44 -26.23
CA MET A 61 -7.19 10.53 -26.58
C MET A 61 -7.62 9.59 -25.43
N SER A 62 -6.90 9.61 -24.30
CA SER A 62 -7.15 8.75 -23.14
C SER A 62 -7.65 9.52 -21.91
N ILE A 63 -8.00 10.82 -22.06
CA ILE A 63 -8.42 11.67 -20.94
C ILE A 63 -9.71 11.11 -20.33
N PRO A 64 -9.71 10.80 -19.01
CA PRO A 64 -10.91 10.32 -18.36
C PRO A 64 -12.01 11.39 -18.36
N VAL A 65 -13.26 10.97 -18.47
CA VAL A 65 -14.45 11.86 -18.49
C VAL A 65 -14.52 12.75 -17.24
N SER A 66 -13.94 12.30 -16.12
CA SER A 66 -13.55 13.16 -15.00
C SER A 66 -12.28 12.62 -14.32
N LEU A 67 -11.29 13.49 -14.13
CA LEU A 67 -10.04 13.14 -13.45
C LEU A 67 -10.32 12.74 -12.00
N ASP A 68 -11.17 13.49 -11.29
CA ASP A 68 -11.52 13.24 -9.89
C ASP A 68 -12.14 11.86 -9.65
N SER A 69 -13.06 11.42 -10.52
CA SER A 69 -13.65 10.09 -10.40
C SER A 69 -12.64 8.99 -10.71
N SER A 70 -11.73 9.23 -11.65
CA SER A 70 -10.74 8.24 -12.08
C SER A 70 -9.65 8.05 -11.05
N GLU A 71 -9.18 9.14 -10.44
CA GLU A 71 -8.30 9.10 -9.28
C GLU A 71 -8.98 8.39 -8.11
N TYR A 72 -10.22 8.75 -7.78
CA TYR A 72 -10.97 8.10 -6.72
C TYR A 72 -11.10 6.58 -6.94
N ASN A 73 -11.44 6.15 -8.16
CA ASN A 73 -11.58 4.74 -8.50
C ASN A 73 -10.24 4.00 -8.41
N ALA A 74 -9.15 4.60 -8.91
CA ALA A 74 -7.81 4.02 -8.84
C ALA A 74 -7.34 3.90 -7.38
N LYS A 75 -7.48 4.96 -6.58
CA LYS A 75 -7.12 4.95 -5.15
C LYS A 75 -7.97 3.95 -4.36
N THR A 76 -9.25 3.83 -4.67
CA THR A 76 -10.14 2.82 -4.07
C THR A 76 -9.67 1.40 -4.41
N GLU A 77 -9.28 1.15 -5.66
CA GLU A 77 -8.74 -0.15 -6.07
C GLU A 77 -7.42 -0.47 -5.36
N ILE A 78 -6.50 0.51 -5.27
CA ILE A 78 -5.26 0.38 -4.48
C ILE A 78 -5.58 0.02 -3.03
N ASP A 79 -6.55 0.70 -2.41
CA ASP A 79 -6.93 0.46 -1.02
C ASP A 79 -7.51 -0.95 -0.79
N ILE A 80 -8.34 -1.44 -1.70
CA ILE A 80 -8.89 -2.81 -1.62
C ILE A 80 -7.77 -3.84 -1.69
N TRP A 81 -6.87 -3.68 -2.66
CA TRP A 81 -5.73 -4.57 -2.80
C TRP A 81 -4.80 -4.50 -1.58
N GLN A 82 -4.49 -3.30 -1.07
CA GLN A 82 -3.66 -3.09 0.12
C GLN A 82 -4.26 -3.75 1.36
N VAL A 83 -5.59 -3.68 1.55
CA VAL A 83 -6.29 -4.35 2.66
C VAL A 83 -6.04 -5.85 2.63
N VAL A 84 -6.21 -6.48 1.48
CA VAL A 84 -6.05 -7.94 1.33
C VAL A 84 -4.59 -8.35 1.48
N GLU A 85 -3.67 -7.62 0.86
CA GLU A 85 -2.23 -7.86 0.94
C GLU A 85 -1.72 -7.72 2.38
N ALA A 86 -2.10 -6.64 3.06
CA ALA A 86 -1.74 -6.41 4.45
C ALA A 86 -2.35 -7.47 5.38
N ALA A 87 -3.62 -7.86 5.19
CA ALA A 87 -4.26 -8.88 6.02
C ALA A 87 -3.61 -10.27 5.89
N ASP A 88 -3.24 -10.67 4.67
CA ASP A 88 -2.54 -11.94 4.46
C ASP A 88 -1.12 -11.92 5.05
N PHE A 89 -0.45 -10.77 4.98
CA PHE A 89 0.84 -10.58 5.63
C PHE A 89 0.73 -10.58 7.17
N ILE A 90 -0.26 -9.88 7.75
CA ILE A 90 -0.52 -9.91 9.20
C ILE A 90 -0.66 -11.34 9.71
N ARG A 91 -1.41 -12.18 8.98
CA ARG A 91 -1.56 -13.60 9.32
C ARG A 91 -0.25 -14.36 9.17
N SER A 92 0.42 -14.25 8.03
CA SER A 92 1.64 -15.05 7.74
C SER A 92 2.82 -14.68 8.63
N ALA A 93 2.92 -13.41 9.06
CA ALA A 93 3.90 -12.92 10.02
C ALA A 93 3.53 -13.22 11.48
N GLY A 94 2.37 -13.85 11.75
CA GLY A 94 1.93 -14.21 13.09
C GLY A 94 1.56 -13.02 13.98
N LEU A 95 1.27 -11.85 13.39
CA LEU A 95 0.91 -10.63 14.12
C LEU A 95 -0.53 -10.71 14.66
N VAL A 96 -1.44 -11.27 13.85
CA VAL A 96 -2.79 -11.65 14.24
C VAL A 96 -3.16 -12.95 13.53
N GLY A 97 -3.77 -13.91 14.24
CA GLY A 97 -3.97 -15.28 13.74
C GLY A 97 -5.07 -15.45 12.67
N ASP A 98 -6.05 -14.54 12.63
CA ASP A 98 -7.21 -14.68 11.74
C ASP A 98 -7.16 -13.68 10.56
N ARG A 99 -6.98 -14.21 9.33
CA ARG A 99 -6.96 -13.41 8.09
C ARG A 99 -8.31 -12.79 7.76
N ALA A 100 -9.42 -13.49 8.02
CA ALA A 100 -10.75 -12.96 7.76
C ALA A 100 -11.05 -11.78 8.69
N TRP A 101 -10.71 -11.93 9.97
CA TRP A 101 -10.77 -10.83 10.93
C TRP A 101 -9.89 -9.65 10.49
N ALA A 102 -8.61 -9.90 10.14
CA ALA A 102 -7.68 -8.83 9.75
C ALA A 102 -8.16 -8.09 8.50
N THR A 103 -8.75 -8.82 7.53
CA THR A 103 -9.31 -8.25 6.31
C THR A 103 -10.51 -7.36 6.62
N GLY A 104 -11.45 -7.82 7.46
CA GLY A 104 -12.60 -7.01 7.87
C GLY A 104 -12.20 -5.78 8.67
N TRP A 105 -11.27 -5.95 9.61
CA TRP A 105 -10.75 -4.87 10.44
C TRP A 105 -10.01 -3.79 9.63
N LEU A 106 -9.10 -4.18 8.73
CA LEU A 106 -8.42 -3.25 7.83
C LEU A 106 -9.38 -2.63 6.81
N GLY A 107 -10.34 -3.41 6.31
CA GLY A 107 -11.38 -2.96 5.40
C GLY A 107 -12.18 -1.81 6.00
N GLU A 108 -12.70 -1.99 7.21
CA GLU A 108 -13.39 -0.92 7.94
C GLU A 108 -12.47 0.27 8.23
N LEU A 109 -11.21 0.04 8.63
CA LEU A 109 -10.26 1.12 8.90
C LEU A 109 -9.98 1.99 7.65
N ARG A 110 -9.77 1.35 6.50
CA ARG A 110 -9.37 2.02 5.24
C ARG A 110 -10.57 2.55 4.48
N LEU A 111 -11.52 1.66 4.19
CA LEU A 111 -12.64 1.89 3.29
C LEU A 111 -13.93 2.30 4.05
N GLY A 112 -13.90 2.27 5.40
CA GLY A 112 -15.03 2.70 6.22
C GLY A 112 -16.28 1.86 5.98
N GLY A 113 -17.45 2.48 6.16
CA GLY A 113 -18.73 1.84 5.90
C GLY A 113 -18.95 1.42 4.44
N SER A 114 -18.03 1.76 3.53
CA SER A 114 -18.06 1.25 2.16
C SER A 114 -17.50 -0.16 2.01
N PHE A 115 -16.73 -0.68 2.98
CA PHE A 115 -16.20 -2.05 2.92
C PHE A 115 -17.32 -3.09 2.88
N GLY A 116 -18.42 -2.85 3.60
CA GLY A 116 -19.62 -3.68 3.55
C GLY A 116 -20.49 -3.52 2.29
N ASN A 117 -20.13 -2.61 1.36
CA ASN A 117 -20.86 -2.46 0.11
C ASN A 117 -20.50 -3.59 -0.86
N GLY A 118 -21.52 -4.17 -1.51
CA GLY A 118 -21.39 -5.32 -2.39
C GLY A 118 -20.18 -5.28 -3.34
N PRO A 119 -19.98 -4.22 -4.15
CA PRO A 119 -18.87 -4.19 -5.11
C PRO A 119 -17.47 -4.13 -4.49
N ILE A 120 -17.31 -3.52 -3.31
CA ILE A 120 -16.01 -3.43 -2.63
C ILE A 120 -15.71 -4.75 -1.91
N ALA A 121 -16.69 -5.27 -1.17
CA ALA A 121 -16.59 -6.57 -0.51
C ALA A 121 -16.30 -7.68 -1.53
N GLN A 122 -16.98 -7.68 -2.67
CA GLN A 122 -16.78 -8.66 -3.73
C GLN A 122 -15.36 -8.62 -4.29
N ARG A 123 -14.84 -7.43 -4.64
CA ARG A 123 -13.45 -7.31 -5.11
C ARG A 123 -12.44 -7.78 -4.06
N ALA A 124 -12.66 -7.46 -2.79
CA ALA A 124 -11.80 -7.95 -1.71
C ALA A 124 -11.83 -9.49 -1.62
N MET A 125 -13.01 -10.11 -1.74
CA MET A 125 -13.14 -11.58 -1.79
C MET A 125 -12.42 -12.19 -2.99
N GLU A 126 -12.54 -11.59 -4.18
CA GLU A 126 -11.81 -12.04 -5.37
C GLU A 126 -10.29 -12.04 -5.13
N TYR A 127 -9.74 -10.97 -4.55
CA TYR A 127 -8.32 -10.93 -4.18
C TYR A 127 -7.91 -11.94 -3.10
N LEU A 128 -8.84 -12.35 -2.23
CA LEU A 128 -8.56 -13.33 -1.18
C LEU A 128 -8.36 -14.74 -1.75
N GLU A 129 -9.01 -15.06 -2.88
CA GLU A 129 -8.91 -16.35 -3.58
C GLU A 129 -7.57 -16.54 -4.29
N PHE A 130 -6.86 -15.45 -4.60
CA PHE A 130 -5.58 -15.47 -5.30
C PHE A 130 -4.39 -15.69 -4.37
N ASP A 131 -3.39 -16.42 -4.88
CA ASP A 131 -2.03 -16.42 -4.32
C ASP A 131 -1.33 -15.07 -4.56
N ASP A 132 -0.14 -14.89 -3.99
CA ASP A 132 0.63 -13.63 -4.08
C ASP A 132 0.87 -13.17 -5.53
N GLU A 133 1.23 -14.09 -6.43
CA GLU A 133 1.57 -13.74 -7.81
C GLU A 133 0.32 -13.43 -8.63
N GLN A 134 -0.73 -14.25 -8.47
CA GLN A 134 -2.03 -14.04 -9.09
C GLN A 134 -2.65 -12.72 -8.62
N ARG A 135 -2.62 -12.44 -7.32
CA ARG A 135 -3.12 -11.19 -6.73
C ARG A 135 -2.42 -9.97 -7.30
N ARG A 136 -1.09 -10.01 -7.38
CA ARG A 136 -0.28 -8.94 -8.00
C ARG A 136 -0.64 -8.72 -9.47
N ARG A 137 -0.72 -9.78 -10.27
CA ARG A 137 -1.07 -9.69 -11.70
C ARG A 137 -2.49 -9.19 -11.92
N HIS A 138 -3.42 -9.68 -11.12
CA HIS A 138 -4.81 -9.23 -11.15
C HIS A 138 -4.90 -7.75 -10.83
N PHE A 139 -4.21 -7.30 -9.76
CA PHE A 139 -4.14 -5.89 -9.39
C PHE A 139 -3.60 -5.00 -10.50
N ALA A 140 -2.48 -5.38 -11.13
CA ALA A 140 -1.93 -4.65 -12.27
C ALA A 140 -2.97 -4.54 -13.40
N SER A 141 -3.59 -5.65 -13.79
CA SER A 141 -4.63 -5.65 -14.84
C SER A 141 -5.86 -4.81 -14.49
N THR A 142 -6.30 -4.84 -13.24
CA THR A 142 -7.47 -4.08 -12.79
C THR A 142 -7.17 -2.58 -12.75
N ILE A 143 -6.00 -2.18 -12.24
CA ILE A 143 -5.56 -0.79 -12.28
C ILE A 143 -5.44 -0.28 -13.71
N GLU A 144 -4.88 -1.05 -14.65
CA GLU A 144 -4.80 -0.65 -16.06
C GLU A 144 -6.16 -0.54 -16.76
N LYS A 145 -7.20 -1.21 -16.25
CA LYS A 145 -8.58 -1.07 -16.74
C LYS A 145 -9.25 0.19 -16.19
N VAL A 146 -9.04 0.45 -14.90
CA VAL A 146 -9.57 1.64 -14.22
C VAL A 146 -8.83 2.91 -14.67
N TYR A 147 -7.54 2.76 -14.98
CA TYR A 147 -6.62 3.84 -15.30
C TYR A 147 -5.64 3.42 -16.41
N PRO A 148 -6.00 3.60 -17.69
CA PRO A 148 -5.21 3.10 -18.83
C PRO A 148 -3.77 3.58 -18.91
N GLU A 149 -3.46 4.79 -18.42
CA GLU A 149 -2.10 5.33 -18.37
C GLU A 149 -1.14 4.44 -17.55
N ALA A 150 -1.68 3.70 -16.58
CA ALA A 150 -0.90 2.80 -15.74
C ALA A 150 -0.15 1.73 -16.54
N ARG A 151 -0.58 1.42 -17.77
CA ARG A 151 0.11 0.50 -18.70
C ARG A 151 1.53 0.94 -19.07
N ARG A 152 1.84 2.22 -18.91
CA ARG A 152 3.18 2.78 -19.14
C ARG A 152 4.07 2.70 -17.90
N SER A 153 3.53 2.22 -16.77
CA SER A 153 4.30 2.09 -15.55
C SER A 153 5.29 0.94 -15.62
N PRO A 154 6.51 1.08 -15.05
CA PRO A 154 7.48 -0.01 -15.00
C PRO A 154 6.90 -1.25 -14.29
N LEU A 155 7.03 -2.43 -14.88
CA LEU A 155 6.50 -3.67 -14.30
C LEU A 155 7.06 -3.97 -12.90
N VAL A 156 8.30 -3.56 -12.65
CA VAL A 156 8.96 -3.71 -11.34
C VAL A 156 8.20 -2.96 -10.23
N LEU A 157 7.48 -1.88 -10.53
CA LEU A 157 6.61 -1.18 -9.56
C LEU A 157 5.63 -2.16 -8.91
N TYR A 158 4.91 -2.92 -9.72
CA TYR A 158 3.93 -3.90 -9.23
C TYR A 158 4.59 -5.05 -8.45
N GLN A 159 5.86 -5.35 -8.71
CA GLN A 159 6.62 -6.35 -7.94
C GLN A 159 7.09 -5.80 -6.59
N LEU A 160 7.41 -4.51 -6.50
CA LEU A 160 7.87 -3.85 -5.28
C LEU A 160 6.72 -3.50 -4.32
N MET A 161 5.52 -3.21 -4.86
CA MET A 161 4.37 -2.76 -4.08
C MET A 161 3.95 -3.72 -2.96
N PRO A 162 3.84 -5.05 -3.15
CA PRO A 162 3.54 -5.97 -2.05
C PRO A 162 4.50 -5.78 -0.88
N HIS A 163 5.80 -5.68 -1.16
CA HIS A 163 6.81 -5.48 -0.12
C HIS A 163 6.69 -4.12 0.58
N ALA A 164 6.30 -3.05 -0.14
CA ALA A 164 6.05 -1.75 0.49
C ALA A 164 4.91 -1.82 1.50
N VAL A 165 3.81 -2.50 1.16
CA VAL A 165 2.67 -2.72 2.08
C VAL A 165 3.11 -3.55 3.30
N ARG A 166 3.88 -4.62 3.07
CA ARG A 166 4.40 -5.48 4.15
C ARG A 166 5.38 -4.76 5.08
N ILE A 167 6.21 -3.85 4.54
CA ILE A 167 7.05 -2.95 5.36
C ILE A 167 6.18 -2.08 6.24
N VAL A 168 5.13 -1.45 5.69
CA VAL A 168 4.20 -0.60 6.46
C VAL A 168 3.60 -1.35 7.63
N VAL A 169 3.11 -2.58 7.39
CA VAL A 169 2.57 -3.44 8.46
C VAL A 169 3.66 -3.76 9.49
N SER A 170 4.84 -4.17 9.04
CA SER A 170 5.94 -4.55 9.92
C SER A 170 6.36 -3.40 10.83
N VAL A 171 6.51 -2.19 10.28
CA VAL A 171 6.83 -0.98 11.03
C VAL A 171 5.73 -0.66 12.04
N ALA A 172 4.46 -0.72 11.63
CA ALA A 172 3.35 -0.41 12.53
C ALA A 172 3.26 -1.34 13.74
N PHE A 173 3.52 -2.64 13.56
CA PHE A 173 3.53 -3.62 14.63
C PHE A 173 4.86 -3.69 15.41
N GLY A 174 5.89 -2.95 14.97
CA GLY A 174 7.23 -2.99 15.55
C GLY A 174 8.03 -4.25 15.21
N ALA A 175 7.66 -4.97 14.15
CA ALA A 175 8.36 -6.15 13.65
C ALA A 175 9.54 -5.74 12.75
N THR A 176 10.57 -5.14 13.34
CA THR A 176 11.70 -4.54 12.60
C THR A 176 12.47 -5.54 11.73
N ALA A 177 12.64 -6.77 12.21
CA ALA A 177 13.27 -7.84 11.44
C ALA A 177 12.47 -8.18 10.17
N GLU A 178 11.14 -8.22 10.26
CA GLU A 178 10.30 -8.45 9.09
C GLU A 178 10.35 -7.28 8.11
N ALA A 179 10.36 -6.04 8.60
CA ALA A 179 10.51 -4.86 7.75
C ALA A 179 11.84 -4.91 6.96
N ALA A 180 12.93 -5.28 7.62
CA ALA A 180 14.23 -5.47 6.98
C ALA A 180 14.20 -6.59 5.94
N ASN A 181 13.60 -7.74 6.25
CA ASN A 181 13.45 -8.84 5.29
C ASN A 181 12.68 -8.42 4.03
N GLN A 182 11.61 -7.62 4.18
CA GLN A 182 10.87 -7.11 3.02
C GLN A 182 11.68 -6.08 2.24
N ARG A 183 12.49 -5.26 2.91
CA ARG A 183 13.44 -4.36 2.25
C ARG A 183 14.47 -5.13 1.42
N ASP A 184 15.03 -6.21 1.98
CA ASP A 184 16.00 -7.04 1.27
C ASP A 184 15.38 -7.67 0.01
N ARG A 185 14.11 -8.06 0.06
CA ARG A 185 13.38 -8.52 -1.13
C ARG A 185 13.19 -7.41 -2.18
N GLN A 186 12.94 -6.18 -1.76
CA GLN A 186 12.90 -5.05 -2.70
C GLN A 186 14.27 -4.78 -3.32
N ALA A 187 15.35 -4.85 -2.54
CA ALA A 187 16.70 -4.68 -3.03
C ALA A 187 17.12 -5.84 -3.96
N PHE A 188 16.63 -7.05 -3.73
CA PHE A 188 16.83 -8.15 -4.67
C PHE A 188 16.14 -7.91 -6.02
N LEU A 189 14.95 -7.31 -6.03
CA LEU A 189 14.19 -7.01 -7.24
C LEU A 189 14.70 -5.76 -7.98
N LEU A 190 15.24 -4.79 -7.25
CA LEU A 190 15.76 -3.54 -7.78
C LEU A 190 17.02 -3.13 -6.98
N PRO A 191 18.20 -3.69 -7.29
CA PRO A 191 19.43 -3.49 -6.51
C PRO A 191 19.83 -2.02 -6.36
N GLY A 192 19.62 -1.22 -7.41
CA GLY A 192 19.93 0.20 -7.41
C GLY A 192 19.29 0.98 -6.25
N ILE A 193 18.21 0.54 -5.61
CA ILE A 193 17.60 1.28 -4.47
C ILE A 193 18.57 1.49 -3.29
N LEU A 194 19.61 0.66 -3.18
CA LEU A 194 20.65 0.77 -2.15
C LEU A 194 21.62 1.94 -2.40
N ASP A 195 21.71 2.43 -3.63
CA ASP A 195 22.64 3.50 -4.03
C ASP A 195 22.12 4.91 -3.71
N CYS A 196 20.90 5.02 -3.19
CA CYS A 196 20.34 6.30 -2.78
C CYS A 196 21.21 6.91 -1.67
N ARG A 197 21.83 8.06 -1.94
CA ARG A 197 22.75 8.70 -0.97
C ARG A 197 22.04 9.18 0.29
N SER A 198 20.75 9.53 0.19
CA SER A 198 19.96 10.01 1.32
C SER A 198 19.47 8.89 2.22
N CYS A 199 18.75 7.90 1.70
CA CYS A 199 18.18 6.82 2.53
C CYS A 199 18.99 5.52 2.53
N LYS A 200 19.85 5.27 1.53
CA LYS A 200 20.61 4.02 1.35
C LYS A 200 19.74 2.77 1.38
N GLY A 201 18.52 2.87 0.87
CA GLY A 201 17.52 1.80 0.94
C GLY A 201 17.03 1.49 2.36
N ALA A 202 17.15 2.40 3.34
CA ALA A 202 16.67 2.13 4.69
C ALA A 202 15.15 1.88 4.74
N VAL A 203 14.71 1.10 5.73
CA VAL A 203 13.31 1.09 6.16
C VAL A 203 13.05 2.43 6.87
N LEU A 204 12.02 3.15 6.42
CA LEU A 204 11.61 4.43 7.00
C LEU A 204 10.40 4.23 7.91
N ASP A 205 10.15 5.21 8.78
CA ASP A 205 8.93 5.22 9.57
C ASP A 205 7.70 5.45 8.69
N ASN A 206 6.55 4.93 9.13
CA ASN A 206 5.31 5.08 8.37
C ASN A 206 4.92 6.56 8.26
N GLY A 207 4.79 7.02 7.00
CA GLY A 207 4.50 8.42 6.68
C GLY A 207 5.70 9.17 6.13
N GLU A 208 6.91 8.69 6.35
CA GLU A 208 8.12 9.29 5.82
C GLU A 208 8.34 8.92 4.36
N THR A 209 8.93 9.86 3.62
CA THR A 209 9.39 9.63 2.26
C THR A 209 10.83 10.12 2.09
N CYS A 210 11.64 9.40 1.33
CA CYS A 210 12.97 9.88 1.00
C CYS A 210 12.90 10.97 -0.07
N VAL A 211 13.51 12.13 0.20
CA VAL A 211 13.51 13.29 -0.70
C VAL A 211 14.16 13.06 -2.07
N ASP A 212 15.05 12.07 -2.19
CA ASP A 212 15.80 11.81 -3.42
C ASP A 212 15.17 10.70 -4.29
N CYS A 213 14.60 9.69 -3.65
CA CYS A 213 14.13 8.48 -4.33
C CYS A 213 12.67 8.15 -4.09
N ASP A 214 11.98 8.87 -3.20
CA ASP A 214 10.60 8.64 -2.80
C ASP A 214 10.32 7.22 -2.23
N ASN A 215 11.34 6.58 -1.64
CA ASN A 215 11.14 5.43 -0.75
C ASN A 215 9.99 5.75 0.23
N PRO A 216 8.92 4.94 0.35
CA PRO A 216 8.84 3.51 0.00
C PRO A 216 8.11 3.15 -1.28
N VAL A 217 7.94 4.06 -2.25
CA VAL A 217 7.46 3.72 -3.60
C VAL A 217 8.27 4.54 -4.61
N TRP A 218 9.46 4.02 -4.90
CA TRP A 218 10.54 4.59 -5.71
C TRP A 218 10.04 5.35 -6.93
N ASN A 219 10.59 6.54 -7.18
CA ASN A 219 10.26 7.31 -8.37
C ASN A 219 10.86 6.71 -9.66
N TYR A 220 10.37 7.17 -10.81
CA TYR A 220 10.71 6.59 -12.11
C TYR A 220 12.20 6.57 -12.43
N LYS A 221 12.98 7.55 -11.94
CA LYS A 221 14.43 7.55 -12.14
C LYS A 221 15.07 6.28 -11.58
N TRP A 222 14.55 5.77 -10.46
CA TRP A 222 15.03 4.55 -9.83
C TRP A 222 14.34 3.31 -10.41
N LEU A 223 13.05 3.37 -10.74
CA LEU A 223 12.32 2.23 -11.32
C LEU A 223 12.79 1.87 -12.73
N LEU A 224 13.37 2.83 -13.45
CA LEU A 224 13.90 2.68 -14.81
C LEU A 224 15.43 2.64 -14.84
N ALA A 225 16.10 2.66 -13.68
CA ALA A 225 17.54 2.51 -13.64
C ALA A 225 17.89 1.09 -14.07
N ASP A 226 18.53 0.95 -15.23
CA ASP A 226 19.24 -0.27 -15.60
C ASP A 226 20.50 -0.35 -14.71
N ASP A 227 20.78 -1.52 -14.14
CA ASP A 227 22.02 -1.80 -13.38
C ASP A 227 23.28 -1.62 -14.24
#